data_AF-A0A1V5VK87-F1
#
_entry.id   AF-A0A1V5VK87-F1
#
_cell.length_a   1.000
_cell.length_b   1.000
_cell.length_c   1.000
_cell.angle_alpha   90.00
_cell.angle_beta   90.00
_cell.angle_gamma   90.00
#
_symmetry.space_group_name_H-M   'P 1'
#
loop_
_entity.id
_entity.type
_entity.pdbx_description
1 polymer ?
#
loop_
_entity_poly.entity_id
_entity_poly.type
_entity_poly.pdbx_seq_one_letter_code
_entity_poly.pdbx_strand_id
1 'polypeptide(L)'
;MNCKQTEKEMYFYVTGGLIASEKENVEKHLNVCKKCSDTVISFRKTIKSIDTVSKKLFIPPNRDRDYIVDSVMDRVNTTIKRRLFYPVYALAMFAIAFIFGSFYLFKSGAKQTGIAQLRLEEEQFVAFLTDFDIPEVYK
;
A
#
# COMPACT_ATOMS: atom_id res chain seq x y z
N MET A 1 -60.67 -23.40 -13.66
CA MET A 1 -59.50 -23.63 -12.79
C MET A 1 -59.94 -23.71 -11.33
N ASN A 2 -59.31 -24.57 -10.53
CA ASN A 2 -59.66 -24.75 -9.11
C ASN A 2 -58.57 -24.18 -8.18
N CYS A 3 -58.86 -24.08 -6.87
CA CYS A 3 -57.94 -23.49 -5.90
C CYS A 3 -56.62 -24.26 -5.80
N LYS A 4 -56.65 -25.61 -5.84
CA LYS A 4 -55.44 -26.46 -5.76
C LYS A 4 -54.51 -26.25 -6.95
N GLN A 5 -55.07 -26.06 -8.14
CA GLN A 5 -54.30 -25.80 -9.35
C GLN A 5 -53.70 -24.39 -9.31
N THR A 6 -54.48 -23.40 -8.84
CA THR A 6 -54.00 -22.03 -8.64
C THR A 6 -52.85 -21.97 -7.66
N GLU A 7 -52.89 -22.76 -6.59
CA GLU A 7 -51.81 -22.83 -5.61
C GLU A 7 -50.51 -23.38 -6.21
N LYS A 8 -50.59 -24.42 -7.06
CA LYS A 8 -49.43 -24.98 -7.77
C LYS A 8 -48.82 -23.99 -8.76
N GLU A 9 -49.67 -23.25 -9.47
CA GLU A 9 -49.26 -22.29 -10.50
C GLU A 9 -48.92 -20.91 -9.92
N MET A 10 -49.13 -20.70 -8.61
CA MET A 10 -48.98 -19.39 -7.96
C MET A 10 -47.56 -18.84 -8.04
N TYR A 11 -46.56 -19.71 -7.89
CA TYR A 11 -45.16 -19.32 -8.01
C TYR A 11 -44.85 -18.78 -9.40
N PHE A 12 -45.24 -19.51 -10.45
CA PHE A 12 -45.02 -19.13 -11.84
C PHE A 12 -45.83 -17.89 -12.22
N TYR A 13 -47.05 -17.74 -11.69
CA TYR A 13 -47.85 -16.53 -11.88
C TYR A 13 -47.17 -15.29 -11.32
N VAL A 14 -46.61 -15.37 -10.11
CA VAL A 14 -45.97 -14.21 -9.46
C VAL A 14 -44.60 -13.89 -10.06
N THR A 15 -43.85 -14.91 -10.49
CA THR A 15 -42.53 -14.73 -11.12
C THR A 15 -42.59 -14.46 -12.63
N GLY A 16 -43.78 -14.55 -13.24
CA GLY A 16 -43.98 -14.30 -14.67
C GLY A 16 -43.61 -15.47 -15.58
N GLY A 17 -43.50 -16.68 -15.04
CA GLY A 17 -43.12 -17.90 -15.77
C GLY A 17 -44.29 -18.66 -16.43
N LEU A 18 -45.53 -18.18 -16.34
CA LEU A 18 -46.69 -18.79 -17.00
C LEU A 18 -46.82 -18.34 -18.46
N ILE A 19 -47.27 -19.25 -19.32
CA ILE A 19 -47.70 -18.90 -20.69
C ILE A 19 -49.00 -18.09 -20.65
N ALA A 20 -49.29 -17.33 -21.71
CA ALA A 20 -50.41 -16.38 -21.75
C ALA A 20 -51.78 -17.03 -21.44
N SER A 21 -52.02 -18.24 -21.95
CA SER A 21 -53.28 -18.98 -21.73
C SER A 21 -53.47 -19.41 -20.27
N GLU A 22 -52.41 -19.85 -19.60
CA GLU A 22 -52.43 -20.24 -18.19
C GLU A 22 -52.58 -19.02 -17.29
N LYS A 23 -51.88 -17.93 -17.62
CA LYS A 23 -52.00 -16.65 -16.92
C LYS A 23 -53.44 -16.13 -16.92
N GLU A 24 -54.12 -16.18 -18.05
CA GLU A 24 -55.52 -15.75 -18.15
C GLU A 24 -56.44 -16.62 -17.27
N ASN A 25 -56.21 -17.94 -17.24
CA ASN A 25 -56.98 -18.87 -16.41
C ASN A 25 -56.79 -18.61 -14.91
N VAL A 26 -55.56 -18.30 -14.49
CA VAL A 26 -55.24 -17.89 -13.12
C VAL A 26 -55.94 -16.57 -12.80
N GLU A 27 -55.83 -15.55 -13.65
CA GLU A 27 -56.45 -14.24 -13.43
C GLU A 27 -57.97 -14.31 -13.30
N LYS A 28 -58.62 -15.11 -14.17
CA LYS A 28 -60.05 -15.40 -14.06
C LYS A 28 -60.41 -16.01 -12.71
N HIS A 29 -59.61 -16.96 -12.22
CA HIS A 29 -59.85 -17.56 -10.90
C HIS A 29 -59.62 -16.56 -9.75
N LEU A 30 -58.57 -15.74 -9.81
CA LEU A 30 -58.27 -14.74 -8.78
C LEU A 30 -59.35 -13.66 -8.66
N ASN A 31 -60.00 -13.30 -9.78
CA ASN A 31 -61.12 -12.36 -9.79
C ASN A 31 -62.37 -12.89 -9.06
N VAL A 32 -62.53 -14.21 -8.96
CA VAL A 32 -63.71 -14.85 -8.35
C VAL A 32 -63.40 -15.38 -6.95
N CYS A 33 -62.18 -15.88 -6.72
CA CYS A 33 -61.78 -16.51 -5.47
C CYS A 33 -60.94 -15.56 -4.60
N LYS A 34 -61.60 -14.89 -3.66
CA LYS A 34 -60.96 -13.95 -2.72
C LYS A 34 -59.81 -14.57 -1.93
N LYS A 35 -59.97 -15.82 -1.49
CA LYS A 35 -58.92 -16.56 -0.75
C LYS A 35 -57.64 -16.69 -1.57
N CYS A 36 -57.75 -17.08 -2.85
CA CYS A 36 -56.60 -17.20 -3.73
C CYS A 36 -55.98 -15.83 -4.05
N SER A 37 -56.80 -14.80 -4.26
CA SER A 37 -56.33 -13.41 -4.41
C SER A 37 -55.51 -12.94 -3.22
N ASP A 38 -56.02 -13.10 -2.00
CA ASP A 38 -55.31 -12.69 -0.77
C ASP A 38 -54.00 -13.44 -0.59
N THR A 39 -53.98 -14.72 -0.97
CA THR A 39 -52.78 -15.58 -0.92
C THR A 39 -51.73 -15.12 -1.94
N VAL A 40 -52.14 -14.73 -3.15
CA VAL A 40 -51.24 -14.15 -4.16
C VAL A 40 -50.64 -12.82 -3.67
N ILE A 41 -51.45 -11.96 -3.04
CA ILE A 41 -50.99 -10.68 -2.50
C ILE A 41 -49.94 -10.88 -1.40
N SER A 42 -50.20 -11.80 -0.46
CA SER A 42 -49.25 -12.10 0.62
C SER A 42 -47.96 -12.70 0.05
N PHE A 43 -48.07 -13.63 -0.92
CA PHE A 43 -46.91 -14.24 -1.56
C PHE A 43 -46.06 -13.22 -2.34
N ARG A 44 -46.69 -12.29 -3.08
CA ARG A 44 -45.99 -11.17 -3.74
C ARG A 44 -45.23 -10.29 -2.75
N LYS A 45 -45.82 -9.99 -1.59
CA LYS A 45 -45.14 -9.23 -0.53
C LYS A 45 -43.92 -9.99 0.00
N THR A 46 -44.06 -11.28 0.27
CA THR A 46 -42.96 -12.12 0.75
C THR A 46 -41.81 -12.18 -0.25
N ILE A 47 -42.09 -12.44 -1.53
CA ILE A 47 -41.05 -12.46 -2.58
C ILE A 47 -40.37 -11.10 -2.69
N LYS A 48 -41.11 -9.98 -2.65
CA LYS A 48 -40.53 -8.64 -2.71
C LYS A 48 -39.61 -8.35 -1.52
N SER A 49 -39.97 -8.81 -0.32
CA SER A 49 -39.12 -8.70 0.86
C SER A 49 -37.84 -9.52 0.70
N ILE A 50 -37.95 -10.75 0.18
CA ILE A 50 -36.78 -11.60 -0.12
C ILE A 50 -35.88 -10.95 -1.17
N ASP A 51 -36.45 -10.40 -2.24
CA ASP A 51 -35.69 -9.69 -3.29
C ASP A 51 -34.99 -8.43 -2.76
N THR A 52 -35.62 -7.73 -1.81
CA THR A 52 -35.00 -6.56 -1.16
C THR A 52 -33.82 -6.98 -0.27
N VAL A 53 -33.96 -8.10 0.44
CA VAL A 53 -32.90 -8.66 1.29
C VAL A 53 -31.78 -9.25 0.43
N SER A 54 -32.12 -9.97 -0.65
CA SER A 54 -31.14 -10.54 -1.56
C SER A 54 -30.36 -9.43 -2.27
N LYS A 55 -30.99 -8.34 -2.73
CA LYS A 55 -30.28 -7.19 -3.31
C LYS A 55 -29.37 -6.47 -2.31
N LYS A 56 -29.73 -6.44 -1.02
CA LYS A 56 -28.86 -5.91 0.03
C LYS A 56 -27.69 -6.84 0.37
N LEU A 57 -27.89 -8.15 0.26
CA LEU A 57 -26.86 -9.17 0.50
C LEU A 57 -25.99 -9.44 -0.73
N PHE A 58 -26.51 -9.15 -1.92
CA PHE A 58 -25.77 -9.17 -3.17
C PHE A 58 -24.91 -7.92 -3.24
N ILE A 59 -23.89 -7.88 -2.39
CA ILE A 59 -22.71 -7.07 -2.62
C ILE A 59 -22.14 -7.65 -3.93
N PRO A 60 -22.23 -6.95 -5.08
CA PRO A 60 -21.61 -7.46 -6.29
C PRO A 60 -20.13 -7.73 -5.96
N PRO A 61 -19.59 -8.92 -6.28
CA PRO A 61 -18.17 -9.17 -6.12
C PRO A 61 -17.44 -8.41 -7.24
N ASN A 62 -17.37 -7.08 -7.16
CA ASN A 62 -16.55 -6.32 -8.09
C ASN A 62 -16.28 -4.88 -7.65
N ARG A 63 -15.00 -4.50 -7.82
CA ARG A 63 -14.36 -3.17 -7.78
C ARG A 63 -13.89 -2.56 -6.45
N ASP A 64 -14.49 -2.87 -5.32
CA ASP A 64 -14.06 -2.22 -4.06
C ASP A 64 -12.88 -2.91 -3.34
N ARG A 65 -12.51 -4.14 -3.72
CA ARG A 65 -11.31 -4.76 -3.13
C ARG A 65 -10.05 -3.99 -3.49
N ASP A 66 -9.92 -3.55 -4.73
CA ASP A 66 -8.75 -2.80 -5.16
C ASP A 66 -8.69 -1.44 -4.46
N TYR A 67 -9.83 -0.76 -4.28
CA TYR A 67 -9.87 0.51 -3.53
C TYR A 67 -9.56 0.35 -2.03
N ILE A 68 -10.03 -0.73 -1.40
CA ILE A 68 -9.73 -1.03 0.01
C ILE A 68 -8.27 -1.45 0.17
N VAL A 69 -7.74 -2.27 -0.75
CA VAL A 69 -6.33 -2.70 -0.73
C VAL A 69 -5.41 -1.52 -1.01
N ASP A 70 -5.72 -0.66 -1.99
CA ASP A 70 -4.93 0.52 -2.32
C ASP A 70 -4.95 1.53 -1.17
N SER A 71 -6.11 1.84 -0.58
CA SER A 71 -6.18 2.79 0.53
C SER A 71 -5.49 2.29 1.81
N VAL A 72 -5.44 0.98 2.04
CA VAL A 72 -4.67 0.38 3.14
C VAL A 72 -3.18 0.38 2.82
N MET A 73 -2.78 0.01 1.60
CA MET A 73 -1.38 0.02 1.19
C MET A 73 -0.80 1.43 1.18
N ASP A 74 -1.55 2.45 0.79
CA ASP A 74 -1.07 3.82 0.72
C ASP A 74 -0.84 4.43 2.12
N ARG A 75 -1.68 4.08 3.11
CA ARG A 75 -1.49 4.46 4.52
C ARG A 75 -0.29 3.75 5.16
N VAL A 76 -0.08 2.48 4.83
CA VAL A 76 1.04 1.69 5.36
C VAL A 76 2.36 2.18 4.74
N ASN A 77 2.38 2.43 3.43
CA ASN A 77 3.58 2.85 2.70
C ASN A 77 4.05 4.25 3.11
N THR A 78 3.14 5.21 3.32
CA THR A 78 3.49 6.57 3.78
C THR A 78 4.03 6.61 5.21
N THR A 79 3.44 5.81 6.11
CA THR A 79 3.87 5.74 7.51
C THR A 79 5.22 5.03 7.66
N ILE A 80 5.42 3.92 6.94
CA ILE A 80 6.66 3.13 6.99
C ILE A 80 7.80 3.88 6.30
N LYS A 81 7.56 4.49 5.13
CA LYS A 81 8.58 5.29 4.45
C LYS A 81 9.06 6.46 5.31
N ARG A 82 8.20 7.23 5.97
CA ARG A 82 8.70 8.33 6.82
C ARG A 82 9.47 7.84 8.04
N ARG A 83 9.05 6.74 8.67
CA ARG A 83 9.63 6.27 9.92
C ARG A 83 10.98 5.56 9.75
N LEU A 84 11.19 4.85 8.62
CA LEU A 84 12.43 4.11 8.37
C LEU A 84 13.37 4.82 7.40
N PHE A 85 12.85 5.56 6.42
CA PHE A 85 13.71 6.14 5.37
C PHE A 85 14.52 7.34 5.88
N TYR A 86 13.94 8.15 6.79
CA TYR A 86 14.64 9.31 7.35
C TYR A 86 15.85 8.94 8.24
N PRO A 87 15.75 8.01 9.21
CA PRO A 87 16.92 7.63 10.01
C PRO A 87 17.99 6.92 9.18
N VAL A 88 17.59 6.07 8.22
CA VAL A 88 18.55 5.37 7.34
C VAL A 88 19.28 6.36 6.44
N TYR A 89 18.59 7.34 5.85
CA TYR A 89 19.20 8.38 5.05
C TYR A 89 20.15 9.26 5.87
N ALA A 90 19.75 9.66 7.09
CA ALA A 90 20.60 10.44 7.98
C ALA A 90 21.90 9.69 8.36
N LEU A 91 21.81 8.39 8.66
CA LEU A 91 22.97 7.56 8.93
C LEU A 91 23.90 7.43 7.71
N ALA A 92 23.33 7.25 6.51
CA ALA A 92 24.10 7.19 5.27
C ALA A 92 24.86 8.50 5.01
N MET A 93 24.19 9.65 5.16
CA MET A 93 24.82 10.96 5.01
C MET A 93 25.92 11.19 6.06
N PHE A 94 25.71 10.74 7.30
CA PHE A 94 26.72 10.84 8.36
C PHE A 94 27.94 9.97 8.06
N ALA A 95 27.74 8.74 7.58
CA ALA A 95 28.83 7.85 7.18
C ALA A 95 29.65 8.46 6.03
N ILE A 96 28.98 9.03 5.02
CA ILE A 96 29.64 9.72 3.90
C ILE A 96 30.46 10.91 4.42
N ALA A 97 29.86 11.78 5.23
CA ALA A 97 30.56 12.93 5.81
C ALA A 97 31.77 12.52 6.66
N PHE A 98 31.66 11.42 7.41
CA PHE A 98 32.75 10.87 8.22
C PHE A 98 33.91 10.33 7.36
N ILE A 99 33.60 9.62 6.27
CA ILE A 99 34.61 9.15 5.31
C ILE A 99 35.34 10.33 4.67
N PHE A 100 34.61 11.34 4.19
CA PHE A 100 35.25 12.53 3.60
C PHE A 100 36.03 13.34 4.65
N GLY A 101 35.48 13.55 5.84
CA GLY A 101 36.13 14.29 6.92
C GLY A 101 37.42 13.61 7.37
N SER A 102 37.40 12.29 7.58
CA SER A 102 38.60 11.51 7.93
C SER A 102 39.65 11.56 6.82
N PHE A 103 39.24 11.45 5.55
CA PHE A 103 40.16 11.59 4.41
C PHE A 103 40.83 12.98 4.35
N TYR A 104 40.06 14.05 4.59
CA TYR A 104 40.59 15.41 4.66
C TYR A 104 41.58 15.59 5.81
N LEU A 105 41.23 15.10 7.01
CA LEU A 105 42.12 15.12 8.17
C LEU A 105 43.41 14.34 7.91
N PHE A 106 43.30 13.13 7.35
CA PHE A 106 44.45 12.30 7.00
C PHE A 106 45.38 13.00 5.99
N LYS A 107 44.81 13.60 4.95
CA LYS A 107 45.58 14.39 3.97
C LYS A 107 46.24 15.61 4.59
N SER A 108 45.60 16.27 5.55
CA SER A 108 46.17 17.42 6.27
C SER A 108 47.29 17.01 7.24
N GLY A 109 47.12 15.89 7.95
CA GLY A 109 48.13 15.35 8.86
C GLY A 109 49.36 14.82 8.11
N ALA A 110 49.17 14.16 6.96
CA ALA A 110 50.28 13.70 6.11
C ALA A 110 51.16 14.85 5.61
N LYS A 111 50.58 16.04 5.39
CA LYS A 111 51.35 17.24 5.05
C LYS A 111 52.20 17.74 6.23
N GLN A 112 51.67 17.66 7.45
CA GLN A 112 52.42 18.07 8.65
C GLN A 112 53.56 17.11 8.96
N THR A 113 53.39 15.80 8.78
CA THR A 113 54.47 14.82 9.01
C THR A 113 55.60 14.97 7.99
N GLY A 114 55.30 15.29 6.73
CA GLY A 114 56.33 15.54 5.71
C GLY A 114 57.15 16.80 5.97
N ILE A 115 56.50 17.89 6.44
CA ILE A 115 57.19 19.13 6.79
C ILE A 115 58.03 18.95 8.08
N ALA A 116 57.54 18.17 9.04
CA ALA A 116 58.29 17.87 10.26
C ALA A 116 59.56 17.04 9.98
N GLN A 117 59.52 16.10 9.02
CA GLN A 117 60.71 15.35 8.60
C GLN A 117 61.74 16.22 7.87
N LEU A 118 61.31 17.11 6.96
CA LEU A 118 62.20 18.05 6.28
C LEU A 118 62.93 18.98 7.26
N ARG A 119 62.24 19.45 8.31
CA ARG A 119 62.84 20.30 9.34
C ARG A 119 63.87 19.56 10.19
N LEU A 120 63.64 18.28 10.51
CA LEU A 120 64.60 17.45 11.24
C LEU A 120 65.86 17.16 10.41
N GLU A 121 65.72 16.94 9.09
CA GLU A 121 66.89 16.82 8.21
C GLU A 121 67.66 18.13 8.07
N GLU A 122 66.97 19.27 8.02
CA GLU A 122 67.63 20.58 7.96
C GLU A 122 68.41 20.89 9.24
N GLU A 123 67.83 20.62 10.42
CA GLU A 123 68.51 20.79 11.71
C GLU A 123 69.71 19.84 11.86
N GLN A 124 69.59 18.59 11.38
CA GLN A 124 70.72 17.64 11.37
C GLN A 124 71.81 18.03 10.37
N PHE A 125 71.44 18.55 9.20
CA PHE A 125 72.38 19.02 8.20
C PHE A 125 73.14 20.28 8.67
N VAL A 126 72.44 21.22 9.31
CA VAL A 126 73.07 22.41 9.92
C VAL A 126 74.02 21.98 11.05
N ALA A 127 73.61 21.05 11.92
CA ALA A 127 74.48 20.51 12.96
C ALA A 127 75.73 19.83 12.39
N PHE A 128 75.58 19.03 11.32
CA PHE A 128 76.70 18.40 10.62
C PHE A 128 77.66 19.42 10.00
N LEU A 129 77.14 20.48 9.37
CA LEU A 129 77.98 21.54 8.80
C LEU A 129 78.72 22.35 9.85
N THR A 130 78.14 22.56 11.03
CA THR A 130 78.82 23.26 12.14
C THR A 130 79.90 22.42 12.81
N ASP A 131 79.87 21.09 12.67
CA ASP A 131 80.88 20.18 13.23
C ASP A 131 82.10 20.01 12.29
N PHE A 132 81.93 20.37 11.00
CA PHE A 132 83.04 20.59 10.09
C PHE A 132 83.60 22.00 10.27
N ASP A 133 84.34 22.18 11.36
CA ASP A 133 85.30 23.28 11.48
C ASP A 133 86.32 23.10 10.35
N ILE A 134 86.16 23.84 9.25
CA ILE A 134 87.09 23.80 8.11
C ILE A 134 88.38 24.47 8.61
N PRO A 135 89.46 23.72 8.88
CA PRO A 135 90.70 24.34 9.29
C PRO A 135 91.20 25.19 8.12
N GLU A 136 91.27 26.48 8.39
CA GLU A 136 91.84 27.58 7.61
C GLU A 136 92.68 27.13 6.40
N VAL A 137 92.06 27.12 5.22
CA VAL A 137 92.81 27.26 3.95
C VAL A 137 93.07 28.75 3.73
N TYR A 138 93.80 29.40 4.64
CA TYR A 138 94.40 30.70 4.39
C TYR A 138 95.73 30.82 5.12
N LYS A 139 96.79 30.63 4.31
CA LYS A 139 98.21 30.99 4.47
C LYS A 139 99.13 29.98 5.14
#